data_AF-A0A937P9M7-F1
#
_entry.id   AF-A0A937P9M7-F1
#
_cell.length_a   1.000
_cell.length_b   1.000
_cell.length_c   1.000
_cell.angle_alpha   90.00
_cell.angle_beta   90.00
_cell.angle_gamma   90.00
#
_symmetry.space_group_name_H-M   'P 1'
#
loop_
_entity.id
_entity.type
_entity.pdbx_description
1 polymer ?
#
loop_
_entity_poly.entity_id
_entity_poly.type
_entity_poly.pdbx_seq_one_letter_code
_entity_poly.pdbx_strand_id
1 'polypeptide(L)'
;MSVKIRLARHGRNKFAYFNIVIADGRAPRDGKYIEKIGIYNPNTNPATIDLDFDKAMAWMDKGALPTETVRAILSYKGILMKRHLLAGVKKGAFDEAEAERRFEAWWKEKEAKVQSKRDWLAKEKDDDINKRLAREIEIKESMAQEILKKSSDLAEAARKEAAGEDAAVEEVKDEAAAEVSEEVKEEAAEAREEVEEKAEEKKEEEAEEAMAEEKAEEKVEEKTEEAVEEKAEEKAEEEKEEVKEEEKAGEEVEEKAEEEPVAEEQKEEQEQRTEEKEEKPEAAEAKKEEKSKEARAKKKGKEIKDASEGKEPEEKK
;
A
#
# COMPACT_ATOMS: atom_id res chain seq x y z
N MET A 1 -10.38 26.65 -19.88
CA MET A 1 -10.45 26.35 -18.42
C MET A 1 -9.37 25.33 -18.12
N SER A 2 -8.69 25.42 -16.96
CA SER A 2 -7.67 24.45 -16.60
C SER A 2 -7.97 23.84 -15.25
N VAL A 3 -7.94 22.50 -15.21
CA VAL A 3 -8.04 21.73 -13.98
C VAL A 3 -6.74 21.93 -13.20
N LYS A 4 -6.87 22.25 -11.91
CA LYS A 4 -5.75 22.48 -11.01
C LYS A 4 -5.80 21.50 -9.85
N ILE A 5 -4.63 21.02 -9.46
CA ILE A 5 -4.45 20.30 -8.19
C ILE A 5 -4.11 21.35 -7.15
N ARG A 6 -4.97 21.50 -6.14
CA ARG A 6 -4.92 22.58 -5.16
C ARG A 6 -5.22 22.07 -3.75
N LEU A 7 -4.88 22.90 -2.76
CA LEU A 7 -5.23 22.65 -1.36
C LEU A 7 -6.57 23.30 -1.03
N ALA A 8 -7.54 22.51 -0.59
CA ALA A 8 -8.74 22.99 0.07
C ALA A 8 -8.49 23.03 1.58
N ARG A 9 -8.82 24.15 2.24
CA ARG A 9 -8.57 24.30 3.67
C ARG A 9 -9.74 23.72 4.45
N HIS A 10 -9.39 22.83 5.35
CA HIS A 10 -10.24 22.30 6.39
C HIS A 10 -9.60 22.58 7.77
N GLY A 11 -10.26 22.14 8.82
CA GLY A 11 -9.83 22.32 10.19
C GLY A 11 -10.29 23.65 10.81
N ARG A 12 -9.96 23.81 12.09
CA ARG A 12 -10.39 24.95 12.91
C ARG A 12 -9.47 26.17 12.73
N ASN A 13 -9.82 27.27 13.36
CA ASN A 13 -8.90 28.40 13.47
C ASN A 13 -7.62 27.96 14.20
N LYS A 14 -6.45 28.43 13.76
CA LYS A 14 -5.11 28.05 14.26
C LYS A 14 -4.70 26.57 14.17
N PHE A 15 -5.53 25.72 13.57
CA PHE A 15 -5.19 24.32 13.32
C PHE A 15 -5.61 23.98 11.89
N ALA A 16 -4.74 24.32 10.93
CA ALA A 16 -5.04 24.19 9.52
C ALA A 16 -4.80 22.76 9.05
N TYR A 17 -5.77 22.20 8.32
CA TYR A 17 -5.68 20.89 7.71
C TYR A 17 -6.05 21.02 6.24
N PHE A 18 -5.38 20.34 5.33
CA PHE A 18 -5.60 20.55 3.91
C PHE A 18 -5.96 19.25 3.22
N ASN A 19 -7.03 19.26 2.42
CA ASN A 19 -7.31 18.19 1.47
C ASN A 19 -6.65 18.56 0.14
N ILE A 20 -5.93 17.61 -0.44
CA ILE A 20 -5.37 17.75 -1.79
C ILE A 20 -6.48 17.34 -2.75
N VAL A 21 -7.00 18.31 -3.49
CA VAL A 21 -8.17 18.15 -4.35
C VAL A 21 -7.89 18.61 -5.76
N ILE A 22 -8.57 17.98 -6.70
CA ILE A 22 -8.58 18.36 -8.11
C ILE A 22 -9.85 19.14 -8.36
N ALA A 23 -9.72 20.35 -8.86
CA ALA A 23 -10.86 21.21 -9.17
C ALA A 23 -10.57 22.12 -10.35
N ASP A 24 -11.61 22.68 -10.95
CA ASP A 24 -11.43 23.76 -11.92
C ASP A 24 -10.83 25.00 -11.23
N GLY A 25 -9.91 25.69 -11.90
CA GLY A 25 -9.24 26.87 -11.39
C GLY A 25 -10.18 28.05 -11.06
N ARG A 26 -11.42 28.04 -11.57
CA ARG A 26 -12.45 29.06 -11.27
C ARG A 26 -13.27 28.76 -10.02
N ALA A 27 -13.31 27.51 -9.58
CA ALA A 27 -14.09 27.12 -8.40
C ALA A 27 -13.56 27.83 -7.15
N PRO A 28 -14.40 28.18 -6.16
CA PRO A 28 -13.93 28.74 -4.89
C PRO A 28 -13.05 27.74 -4.14
N ARG A 29 -12.16 28.21 -3.25
CA ARG A 29 -11.12 27.38 -2.59
C ARG A 29 -11.69 26.11 -1.96
N ASP A 30 -12.73 26.26 -1.14
CA ASP A 30 -13.37 25.17 -0.38
C ASP A 30 -14.71 24.77 -1.00
N GLY A 31 -14.90 25.03 -2.30
CA GLY A 31 -16.10 24.66 -3.03
C GLY A 31 -16.12 23.24 -3.54
N LYS A 32 -17.03 23.00 -4.50
CA LYS A 32 -17.11 21.73 -5.22
C LYS A 32 -15.80 21.43 -5.94
N TYR A 33 -15.27 20.23 -5.70
CA TYR A 33 -14.12 19.65 -6.39
C TYR A 33 -14.57 18.46 -7.25
N ILE A 34 -13.69 17.99 -8.13
CA ILE A 34 -13.91 16.83 -8.99
C ILE A 34 -13.60 15.57 -8.19
N GLU A 35 -12.38 15.48 -7.65
CA GLU A 35 -11.89 14.33 -6.90
C GLU A 35 -10.91 14.76 -5.81
N LYS A 36 -10.89 14.02 -4.69
CA LYS A 36 -9.92 14.15 -3.60
C LYS A 36 -8.85 13.07 -3.76
N ILE A 37 -7.59 13.47 -3.88
CA ILE A 37 -6.45 12.54 -4.06
C ILE A 37 -5.65 12.30 -2.78
N GLY A 38 -5.81 13.16 -1.79
CA GLY A 38 -5.00 13.04 -0.58
C GLY A 38 -5.25 14.13 0.44
N ILE A 39 -4.34 14.18 1.40
CA ILE A 39 -4.41 14.97 2.61
C ILE A 39 -3.00 15.50 2.94
N TYR A 40 -2.95 16.73 3.42
CA TYR A 40 -1.75 17.37 3.92
C TYR A 40 -2.00 17.98 5.31
N ASN A 41 -1.24 17.52 6.30
CA ASN A 41 -1.25 18.04 7.66
C ASN A 41 0.10 18.70 8.00
N PRO A 42 0.18 20.04 8.03
CA PRO A 42 1.41 20.76 8.39
C PRO A 42 1.63 20.88 9.90
N ASN A 43 0.69 20.45 10.75
CA ASN A 43 0.82 20.60 12.21
C ASN A 43 1.70 19.51 12.84
N THR A 44 2.04 18.46 12.08
CA THR A 44 2.95 17.40 12.49
C THR A 44 4.37 17.69 11.99
N ASN A 45 5.39 17.26 12.72
CA ASN A 45 6.79 17.37 12.33
C ASN A 45 7.46 16.00 12.41
N PRO A 46 7.86 15.38 11.27
CA PRO A 46 7.65 15.83 9.88
C PRO A 46 6.18 15.91 9.47
N ALA A 47 5.85 16.74 8.47
CA ALA A 47 4.47 16.93 8.03
C ALA A 47 3.87 15.63 7.46
N THR A 48 2.67 15.28 7.90
CA THR A 48 1.98 14.07 7.45
C THR A 48 1.33 14.34 6.09
N ILE A 49 1.77 13.60 5.09
CA ILE A 49 1.24 13.65 3.72
C ILE A 49 0.75 12.25 3.38
N ASP A 50 -0.54 12.16 3.13
CA ASP A 50 -1.21 10.96 2.60
C ASP A 50 -1.71 11.29 1.20
N LEU A 51 -1.32 10.48 0.22
CA LEU A 51 -1.56 10.77 -1.19
C LEU A 51 -1.68 9.47 -1.97
N ASP A 52 -2.76 9.35 -2.73
CA ASP A 52 -2.95 8.28 -3.71
C ASP A 52 -2.06 8.56 -4.94
N PHE A 53 -1.07 7.70 -5.15
CA PHE A 53 -0.07 7.83 -6.20
C PHE A 53 -0.67 7.70 -7.59
N ASP A 54 -1.55 6.72 -7.79
CA ASP A 54 -2.09 6.38 -9.12
C ASP A 54 -3.06 7.45 -9.59
N LYS A 55 -3.94 7.93 -8.69
CA LYS A 55 -4.82 9.05 -8.99
C LYS A 55 -4.04 10.32 -9.29
N ALA A 56 -3.01 10.61 -8.51
CA ALA A 56 -2.19 11.80 -8.72
C ALA A 56 -1.48 11.77 -10.09
N MET A 57 -0.94 10.61 -10.50
CA MET A 57 -0.34 10.42 -11.82
C MET A 57 -1.36 10.54 -12.94
N ALA A 58 -2.50 9.84 -12.85
CA ALA A 58 -3.54 9.86 -13.87
C ALA A 58 -4.04 11.29 -14.18
N TRP A 59 -4.22 12.11 -13.15
CA TRP A 59 -4.63 13.52 -13.34
C TRP A 59 -3.52 14.40 -13.88
N MET A 60 -2.28 14.12 -13.52
CA MET A 60 -1.12 14.82 -14.03
C MET A 60 -0.90 14.55 -15.52
N ASP A 61 -1.15 13.31 -15.97
CA ASP A 61 -1.06 12.92 -17.38
C ASP A 61 -2.22 13.49 -18.22
N LYS A 62 -3.41 13.63 -17.61
CA LYS A 62 -4.52 14.41 -18.19
C LYS A 62 -4.25 15.92 -18.28
N GLY A 63 -3.10 16.39 -17.78
CA GLY A 63 -2.67 17.79 -17.86
C GLY A 63 -3.16 18.68 -16.72
N ALA A 64 -3.54 18.12 -15.57
CA ALA A 64 -3.85 18.93 -14.39
C ALA A 64 -2.61 19.69 -13.91
N LEU A 65 -2.76 20.98 -13.61
CA LEU A 65 -1.65 21.84 -13.17
C LEU A 65 -1.60 21.94 -11.65
N PRO A 66 -0.50 21.52 -10.98
CA PRO A 66 -0.37 21.69 -9.53
C PRO A 66 -0.05 23.15 -9.15
N THR A 67 -0.62 23.62 -8.05
CA THR A 67 -0.21 24.90 -7.42
C THR A 67 1.17 24.77 -6.75
N GLU A 68 1.80 25.89 -6.37
CA GLU A 68 3.19 25.91 -5.88
C GLU A 68 3.45 24.97 -4.70
N THR A 69 2.63 25.05 -3.64
CA THR A 69 2.77 24.17 -2.46
C THR A 69 2.45 22.72 -2.80
N VAL A 70 1.45 22.47 -3.65
CA VAL A 70 1.11 21.11 -4.10
C VAL A 70 2.25 20.53 -4.93
N ARG A 71 2.91 21.32 -5.77
CA ARG A 71 4.09 20.90 -6.53
C ARG A 71 5.21 20.47 -5.59
N ALA A 72 5.43 21.19 -4.50
CA ALA A 72 6.41 20.80 -3.48
C ALA A 72 6.03 19.47 -2.81
N ILE A 73 4.75 19.27 -2.47
CA ILE A 73 4.25 18.01 -1.89
C ILE A 73 4.42 16.84 -2.87
N LEU A 74 4.05 17.02 -4.14
CA LEU A 74 4.19 16.00 -5.18
C LEU A 74 5.66 15.69 -5.51
N SER A 75 6.54 16.69 -5.41
CA SER A 75 7.99 16.51 -5.53
C SER A 75 8.54 15.68 -4.36
N TYR A 76 8.13 16.03 -3.14
CA TYR A 76 8.55 15.35 -1.91
C TYR A 76 8.13 13.87 -1.88
N LYS A 77 6.90 13.57 -2.33
CA LYS A 77 6.39 12.20 -2.46
C LYS A 77 6.86 11.49 -3.75
N GLY A 78 7.54 12.15 -4.67
CA GLY A 78 8.14 11.49 -5.85
C GLY A 78 7.25 11.36 -7.09
N ILE A 79 6.01 11.83 -7.08
CA ILE A 79 5.10 11.76 -8.24
C ILE A 79 5.71 12.50 -9.44
N LEU A 80 6.31 13.68 -9.19
CA LEU A 80 6.97 14.44 -10.27
C LEU A 80 8.23 13.75 -10.79
N MET A 81 8.95 13.03 -9.93
CA MET A 81 10.13 12.27 -10.32
C MET A 81 9.73 11.07 -11.20
N LYS A 82 8.74 10.29 -10.76
CA LYS A 82 8.19 9.18 -11.54
C LYS A 82 7.67 9.65 -12.91
N ARG A 83 6.90 10.75 -12.96
CA ARG A 83 6.42 11.32 -14.23
C ARG A 83 7.57 11.76 -15.14
N HIS A 84 8.64 12.35 -14.61
CA HIS A 84 9.79 12.74 -15.40
C HIS A 84 10.50 11.53 -16.02
N LEU A 85 10.65 10.46 -15.25
CA LEU A 85 11.25 9.21 -15.70
C LEU A 85 10.39 8.54 -16.78
N LEU A 86 9.08 8.41 -16.57
CA LEU A 86 8.13 7.90 -17.57
C LEU A 86 8.12 8.74 -18.85
N ALA A 87 8.26 10.07 -18.74
CA ALA A 87 8.40 10.93 -19.91
C ALA A 87 9.71 10.68 -20.70
N GLY A 88 10.76 10.17 -20.04
CA GLY A 88 11.99 9.70 -20.69
C GLY A 88 11.80 8.35 -21.40
N VAL A 89 11.10 7.41 -20.76
CA VAL A 89 10.73 6.11 -21.36
C VAL A 89 9.86 6.32 -22.60
N LYS A 90 8.84 7.18 -22.53
CA LYS A 90 7.99 7.53 -23.68
C LYS A 90 8.74 8.16 -24.85
N LYS A 91 9.90 8.77 -24.58
CA LYS A 91 10.81 9.33 -25.61
C LYS A 91 11.85 8.32 -26.10
N GLY A 92 11.90 7.11 -25.53
CA GLY A 92 12.86 6.06 -25.88
C GLY A 92 14.26 6.27 -25.29
N ALA A 93 14.41 7.06 -24.22
CA ALA A 93 15.72 7.34 -23.63
C ALA A 93 16.28 6.19 -22.77
N PHE A 94 15.41 5.40 -22.16
CA PHE A 94 15.73 4.25 -21.30
C PHE A 94 14.49 3.36 -21.17
N ASP A 95 14.67 2.15 -20.65
CA ASP A 95 13.61 1.16 -20.41
C ASP A 95 12.81 1.46 -19.13
N GLU A 96 11.60 0.92 -19.02
CA GLU A 96 10.72 1.09 -17.86
C GLU A 96 11.34 0.50 -16.59
N ALA A 97 12.01 -0.66 -16.69
CA ALA A 97 12.70 -1.26 -15.54
C ALA A 97 13.85 -0.38 -15.01
N GLU A 98 14.56 0.34 -15.88
CA GLU A 98 15.60 1.27 -15.43
C GLU A 98 14.98 2.53 -14.78
N ALA A 99 13.84 2.98 -15.27
CA ALA A 99 13.08 4.08 -14.68
C ALA A 99 12.69 3.75 -13.23
N GLU A 100 12.18 2.54 -13.00
CA GLU A 100 11.78 2.08 -11.66
C GLU A 100 12.98 1.97 -10.73
N ARG A 101 14.09 1.37 -11.17
CA ARG A 101 15.32 1.31 -10.36
C ARG A 101 15.83 2.68 -9.94
N ARG A 102 15.84 3.65 -10.87
CA ARG A 102 16.24 5.04 -10.57
C ARG A 102 15.27 5.70 -9.60
N PHE A 103 13.97 5.46 -9.76
CA PHE A 103 12.93 5.97 -8.86
C PHE A 103 13.07 5.40 -7.45
N GLU A 104 13.23 4.08 -7.32
CA GLU A 104 13.40 3.39 -6.04
C GLU A 104 14.67 3.83 -5.31
N ALA A 105 15.79 3.96 -6.03
CA ALA A 105 17.04 4.44 -5.43
C ALA A 105 16.87 5.86 -4.86
N TRP A 106 16.22 6.74 -5.64
CA TRP A 106 15.88 8.10 -5.19
C TRP A 106 14.91 8.09 -4.00
N TRP A 107 13.89 7.23 -4.04
CA TRP A 107 12.87 7.10 -2.99
C TRP A 107 13.51 6.65 -1.67
N LYS A 108 14.34 5.60 -1.71
CA LYS A 108 15.09 5.10 -0.55
C LYS A 108 15.99 6.18 0.06
N GLU A 109 16.69 6.96 -0.77
CA GLU A 109 17.50 8.09 -0.29
C GLU A 109 16.64 9.15 0.43
N LYS A 110 15.46 9.47 -0.12
CA LYS A 110 14.53 10.42 0.50
C LYS A 110 13.95 9.87 1.79
N GLU A 111 13.50 8.64 1.80
CA GLU A 111 12.95 7.98 2.98
C GLU A 111 13.97 7.89 4.10
N ALA A 112 15.22 7.54 3.79
CA ALA A 112 16.32 7.54 4.77
C ALA A 112 16.54 8.93 5.40
N LYS A 113 16.49 10.01 4.61
CA LYS A 113 16.60 11.38 5.13
C LYS A 113 15.43 11.75 6.04
N VAL A 114 14.22 11.32 5.69
CA VAL A 114 13.03 11.56 6.52
C VAL A 114 13.14 10.77 7.83
N GLN A 115 13.56 9.51 7.76
CA GLN A 115 13.75 8.67 8.93
C GLN A 115 14.84 9.22 9.86
N SER A 116 15.99 9.63 9.31
CA SER A 116 17.04 10.29 10.09
C SER A 116 16.54 11.54 10.82
N LYS A 117 15.63 12.31 10.20
CA LYS A 117 15.01 13.46 10.87
C LYS A 117 14.03 13.05 11.96
N ARG A 118 13.24 11.98 11.75
CA ARG A 118 12.35 11.44 12.79
C ARG A 118 13.14 10.94 13.98
N ASP A 119 14.19 10.16 13.74
CA ASP A 119 15.05 9.61 14.81
C ASP A 119 15.75 10.72 15.59
N TRP A 120 16.19 11.78 14.91
CA TRP A 120 16.75 12.96 15.57
C TRP A 120 15.72 13.69 16.44
N LEU A 121 14.50 13.86 15.95
CA LEU A 121 13.40 14.48 16.71
C LEU A 121 12.95 13.61 17.89
N ALA A 122 13.00 12.30 17.76
CA ALA A 122 12.70 11.37 18.85
C ALA A 122 13.75 11.51 19.97
N LYS A 123 15.03 11.44 19.61
CA LYS A 123 16.14 11.63 20.56
C LYS A 123 16.09 12.98 21.28
N GLU A 124 15.81 14.07 20.57
CA GLU A 124 15.69 15.40 21.18
C GLU A 124 14.56 15.44 22.22
N LYS A 125 13.42 14.77 21.94
CA LYS A 125 12.32 14.65 22.91
C LYS A 125 12.71 13.80 24.11
N ASP A 126 13.36 12.66 23.88
CA ASP A 126 13.79 11.77 24.95
C ASP A 126 14.81 12.46 25.87
N ASP A 127 15.77 13.20 25.29
CA ASP A 127 16.74 14.00 26.04
C ASP A 127 16.05 15.07 26.90
N ASP A 128 15.02 15.75 26.37
CA ASP A 128 14.29 16.76 27.12
C ASP A 128 13.42 16.18 28.23
N ILE A 129 12.82 15.01 27.99
CA ILE A 129 12.10 14.23 29.01
C ILE A 129 13.07 13.79 30.11
N ASN A 130 14.23 13.23 29.74
CA ASN A 130 15.25 12.79 30.69
C ASN A 130 15.80 13.94 31.52
N LYS A 131 16.07 15.11 30.92
CA LYS A 131 16.46 16.33 31.66
C LYS A 131 15.38 16.81 32.60
N ARG A 132 14.10 16.66 32.24
CA ARG A 132 12.98 17.03 33.12
C ARG A 132 12.88 16.05 34.29
N LEU A 133 12.96 14.75 34.01
CA LEU A 133 12.90 13.71 35.02
C LEU A 133 14.08 13.82 36.01
N ALA A 134 15.30 14.04 35.52
CA ALA A 134 16.47 14.24 36.37
C ALA A 134 16.32 15.44 37.31
N ARG A 135 15.76 16.57 36.82
CA ARG A 135 15.45 17.74 37.67
C ARG A 135 14.38 17.43 38.71
N GLU A 136 13.35 16.68 38.34
CA GLU A 136 12.30 16.27 39.28
C GLU A 136 12.85 15.31 40.35
N ILE A 137 13.77 14.42 40.01
CA ILE A 137 14.47 13.53 40.95
C ILE A 137 15.36 14.34 41.90
N GLU A 138 16.18 15.26 41.39
CA GLU A 138 17.05 16.12 42.21
C GLU A 138 16.24 16.96 43.22
N ILE A 139 15.12 17.55 42.79
CA ILE A 139 14.21 18.31 43.67
C ILE A 139 13.61 17.40 44.75
N LYS A 140 13.22 16.17 44.40
CA LYS A 140 12.68 15.20 45.37
C LYS A 140 13.75 14.79 46.39
N GLU A 141 14.96 14.50 45.94
CA GLU A 141 16.08 14.16 46.82
C GLU A 141 16.45 15.32 47.74
N SER A 142 16.51 16.56 47.22
CA SER A 142 16.77 17.74 48.05
C SER A 142 15.68 17.98 49.09
N MET A 143 14.41 17.79 48.70
CA MET A 143 13.28 17.92 49.61
C MET A 143 13.31 16.85 50.71
N ALA A 144 13.62 15.60 50.35
CA ALA A 144 13.76 14.51 51.32
C ALA A 144 14.90 14.77 52.32
N GLN A 145 16.04 15.30 51.85
CA GLN A 145 17.15 15.68 52.73
C GLN A 145 16.79 16.85 53.66
N GLU A 146 16.04 17.85 53.17
CA GLU A 146 15.54 18.93 54.02
C GLU A 146 14.55 18.43 55.07
N ILE A 147 13.66 17.50 54.71
CA ILE A 147 12.73 16.88 55.66
C ILE A 147 13.50 16.12 56.73
N LEU A 148 14.50 15.32 56.35
CA LEU A 148 15.39 14.62 57.28
C LEU A 148 16.09 15.60 58.22
N LYS A 149 16.69 16.68 57.71
CA LYS A 149 17.33 17.72 58.53
C LYS A 149 16.34 18.41 59.48
N LYS A 150 15.18 18.85 58.97
CA LYS A 150 14.12 19.46 59.79
C LYS A 150 13.64 18.48 60.87
N SER A 151 13.48 17.20 60.54
CA SER A 151 13.08 16.16 61.50
C SER A 151 14.14 15.92 62.58
N SER A 152 15.43 15.92 62.23
CA SER A 152 16.53 15.79 63.20
C SER A 152 16.66 17.02 64.09
N ASP A 153 16.49 18.22 63.53
CA ASP A 153 16.56 19.48 64.27
C ASP A 153 15.40 19.59 65.28
N LEU A 154 14.19 19.19 64.88
CA LEU A 154 13.03 19.11 65.78
C LEU A 154 13.24 18.10 66.90
N ALA A 155 13.82 16.92 66.60
CA ALA A 155 14.14 15.92 67.61
C ALA A 155 15.22 16.39 68.60
N GLU A 156 16.24 17.12 68.14
CA GLU A 156 17.26 17.71 69.01
C GLU A 156 16.67 18.83 69.88
N ALA A 157 15.80 19.68 69.32
CA ALA A 157 15.09 20.71 70.07
C ALA A 157 14.23 20.10 71.18
N ALA A 158 13.44 19.06 70.87
CA ALA A 158 12.64 18.34 71.86
C ALA A 158 13.50 17.70 72.96
N ARG A 159 14.68 17.14 72.63
CA ARG A 159 15.62 16.62 73.63
C ARG A 159 16.23 17.70 74.53
N LYS A 160 16.50 18.90 73.99
CA LYS A 160 17.01 20.03 74.78
C LYS A 160 15.94 20.63 75.69
N GLU A 161 14.69 20.70 75.25
CA GLU A 161 13.59 21.13 76.11
C GLU A 161 13.32 20.09 77.21
N ALA A 162 13.34 18.79 76.90
CA ALA A 162 13.25 17.73 77.91
C ALA A 162 14.41 17.73 78.92
N ALA A 163 15.61 18.18 78.52
CA ALA A 163 16.76 18.35 79.41
C ALA A 163 16.75 19.67 80.21
N GLY A 164 15.92 20.65 79.80
CA GLY A 164 15.72 21.93 80.49
C GLY A 164 14.73 21.84 81.65
N GLU A 165 13.89 20.81 81.68
CA GLU A 165 12.94 20.54 82.78
C GLU A 165 13.53 19.66 83.90
N ASP A 166 14.72 19.07 83.75
CA ASP A 166 15.37 18.24 84.79
C ASP A 166 16.30 19.05 85.72
N ALA A 167 15.79 20.19 86.22
CA ALA A 167 16.37 20.94 87.35
C ALA A 167 15.37 21.19 88.49
N ALA A 168 14.18 20.58 88.43
CA ALA A 168 13.31 20.44 89.59
C ALA A 168 12.42 19.20 89.44
N VAL A 169 12.48 18.35 90.46
CA VAL A 169 11.59 17.22 90.79
C VAL A 169 12.05 15.84 90.28
N GLU A 170 12.94 15.25 91.07
CA GLU A 170 12.98 13.80 91.33
C GLU A 170 11.63 13.37 91.94
N GLU A 171 11.13 12.19 91.54
CA GLU A 171 9.76 11.64 91.74
C GLU A 171 8.70 12.27 90.82
N VAL A 172 8.25 11.67 89.72
CA VAL A 172 7.57 10.38 89.63
C VAL A 172 7.84 9.80 88.24
N LYS A 173 8.59 8.71 88.18
CA LYS A 173 8.91 7.97 86.96
C LYS A 173 8.37 6.56 87.13
N ASP A 174 7.14 6.35 86.69
CA ASP A 174 6.65 5.12 86.07
C ASP A 174 5.20 5.39 85.61
N GLU A 175 4.74 4.74 84.54
CA GLU A 175 3.33 4.68 84.09
C GLU A 175 2.70 5.80 83.24
N ALA A 176 3.45 6.58 82.44
CA ALA A 176 2.81 7.37 81.36
C ALA A 176 3.62 7.50 80.04
N ALA A 177 4.91 7.14 80.02
CA ALA A 177 5.75 7.27 78.82
C ALA A 177 5.87 5.98 77.98
N ALA A 178 5.35 4.85 78.49
CA ALA A 178 5.34 3.58 77.78
C ALA A 178 4.16 3.47 76.79
N GLU A 179 2.96 3.98 77.14
CA GLU A 179 1.77 3.87 76.28
C GLU A 179 1.85 4.73 75.00
N VAL A 180 2.31 5.98 75.09
CA VAL A 180 2.30 6.89 73.93
C VAL A 180 3.45 6.60 72.94
N SER A 181 4.49 5.89 73.37
CA SER A 181 5.61 5.49 72.50
C SER A 181 5.44 4.11 71.88
N GLU A 182 4.57 3.26 72.42
CA GLU A 182 4.07 2.05 71.77
C GLU A 182 2.95 2.37 70.76
N GLU A 183 1.97 3.22 71.08
CA GLU A 183 0.89 3.59 70.14
C GLU A 183 1.42 4.27 68.87
N VAL A 184 2.41 5.17 68.98
CA VAL A 184 3.03 5.83 67.81
C VAL A 184 3.97 4.89 67.03
N LYS A 185 4.41 3.78 67.63
CA LYS A 185 5.18 2.73 66.95
C LYS A 185 4.31 1.68 66.29
N GLU A 186 3.16 1.33 66.88
CA GLU A 186 2.14 0.48 66.27
C GLU A 186 1.50 1.19 65.08
N GLU A 187 1.10 2.46 65.20
CA GLU A 187 0.51 3.23 64.09
C GLU A 187 1.51 3.47 62.94
N ALA A 188 2.81 3.58 63.24
CA ALA A 188 3.87 3.69 62.23
C ALA A 188 4.33 2.34 61.64
N ALA A 189 4.03 1.22 62.31
CA ALA A 189 4.26 -0.13 61.81
C ALA A 189 3.08 -0.58 60.93
N GLU A 190 1.84 -0.31 61.36
CA GLU A 190 0.61 -0.61 60.61
C GLU A 190 0.53 0.25 59.34
N ALA A 191 0.93 1.53 59.39
CA ALA A 191 1.06 2.38 58.19
C ALA A 191 2.26 2.04 57.29
N ARG A 192 3.23 1.24 57.75
CA ARG A 192 4.31 0.73 56.90
C ARG A 192 3.92 -0.60 56.27
N GLU A 193 3.22 -1.45 57.00
CA GLU A 193 2.69 -2.72 56.51
C GLU A 193 1.58 -2.50 55.48
N GLU A 194 0.68 -1.52 55.67
CA GLU A 194 -0.36 -1.17 54.67
C GLU A 194 0.23 -0.51 53.41
N VAL A 195 1.40 0.17 53.51
CA VAL A 195 2.10 0.75 52.36
C VAL A 195 2.97 -0.29 51.64
N GLU A 196 3.43 -1.31 52.35
CA GLU A 196 4.19 -2.44 51.80
C GLU A 196 3.25 -3.46 51.14
N GLU A 197 2.10 -3.79 51.73
CA GLU A 197 1.04 -4.62 51.15
C GLU A 197 0.44 -3.98 49.90
N LYS A 198 0.20 -2.66 49.92
CA LYS A 198 -0.30 -1.92 48.75
C LYS A 198 0.78 -1.65 47.68
N ALA A 199 2.05 -1.82 48.03
CA ALA A 199 3.17 -1.81 47.08
C ALA A 199 3.43 -3.21 46.50
N GLU A 200 3.13 -4.28 47.25
CA GLU A 200 3.18 -5.67 46.77
C GLU A 200 1.96 -5.99 45.89
N GLU A 201 0.75 -5.58 46.27
CA GLU A 201 -0.49 -5.72 45.49
C GLU A 201 -0.39 -4.97 44.15
N LYS A 202 0.24 -3.78 44.15
CA LYS A 202 0.48 -3.01 42.91
C LYS A 202 1.59 -3.62 42.04
N LYS A 203 2.53 -4.35 42.64
CA LYS A 203 3.63 -5.03 41.92
C LYS A 203 3.21 -6.41 41.43
N GLU A 204 2.25 -7.05 42.09
CA GLU A 204 1.53 -8.24 41.61
C GLU A 204 0.50 -7.86 40.54
N GLU A 205 -0.22 -6.74 40.65
CA GLU A 205 -1.13 -6.23 39.61
C GLU A 205 -0.35 -5.79 38.35
N GLU A 206 0.81 -5.14 38.52
CA GLU A 206 1.71 -4.75 37.41
C GLU A 206 2.45 -5.97 36.81
N ALA A 207 2.66 -7.05 37.59
CA ALA A 207 3.20 -8.32 37.08
C ALA A 207 2.13 -9.20 36.43
N GLU A 208 0.88 -9.16 36.91
CA GLU A 208 -0.26 -9.87 36.31
C GLU A 208 -0.74 -9.14 35.04
N GLU A 209 -0.68 -7.81 35.00
CA GLU A 209 -0.94 -7.00 33.80
C GLU A 209 0.20 -7.16 32.78
N ALA A 210 1.47 -7.26 33.21
CA ALA A 210 2.59 -7.60 32.32
C ALA A 210 2.54 -9.07 31.83
N MET A 211 2.14 -10.03 32.67
CA MET A 211 1.93 -11.42 32.24
C MET A 211 0.66 -11.58 31.39
N ALA A 212 -0.36 -10.74 31.57
CA ALA A 212 -1.55 -10.69 30.73
C ALA A 212 -1.29 -9.98 29.40
N GLU A 213 -0.40 -8.99 29.37
CA GLU A 213 0.10 -8.33 28.15
C GLU A 213 1.06 -9.25 27.39
N GLU A 214 1.93 -10.01 28.08
CA GLU A 214 2.78 -11.05 27.48
C GLU A 214 1.94 -12.25 26.97
N LYS A 215 0.92 -12.70 27.71
CA LYS A 215 -0.06 -13.70 27.20
C LYS A 215 -0.96 -13.15 26.10
N ALA A 216 -1.23 -11.85 26.09
CA ALA A 216 -2.00 -11.22 25.02
C ALA A 216 -1.13 -11.03 23.78
N GLU A 217 0.16 -10.72 23.93
CA GLU A 217 1.14 -10.67 22.84
C GLU A 217 1.46 -12.06 22.31
N GLU A 218 1.65 -13.08 23.16
CA GLU A 218 1.84 -14.49 22.73
C GLU A 218 0.58 -15.04 22.05
N LYS A 219 -0.62 -14.70 22.54
CA LYS A 219 -1.90 -15.09 21.92
C LYS A 219 -2.28 -14.24 20.71
N VAL A 220 -1.70 -13.05 20.55
CA VAL A 220 -1.78 -12.24 19.33
C VAL A 220 -0.73 -12.72 18.32
N GLU A 221 0.46 -13.14 18.74
CA GLU A 221 1.47 -13.79 17.91
C GLU A 221 0.95 -15.13 17.39
N GLU A 222 0.44 -16.01 18.26
CA GLU A 222 -0.17 -17.29 17.89
C GLU A 222 -1.39 -17.08 16.98
N LYS A 223 -2.24 -16.07 17.24
CA LYS A 223 -3.34 -15.70 16.31
C LYS A 223 -2.88 -15.06 15.02
N THR A 224 -1.74 -14.36 14.99
CA THR A 224 -1.19 -13.79 13.76
C THR A 224 -0.44 -14.84 12.97
N GLU A 225 0.16 -15.84 13.60
CA GLU A 225 0.75 -16.99 12.93
C GLU A 225 -0.36 -17.91 12.38
N GLU A 226 -1.40 -18.21 13.17
CA GLU A 226 -2.57 -18.98 12.71
C GLU A 226 -3.35 -18.23 11.62
N ALA A 227 -3.49 -16.90 11.71
CA ALA A 227 -4.10 -16.09 10.64
C ALA A 227 -3.18 -15.82 9.44
N VAL A 228 -1.85 -15.97 9.58
CA VAL A 228 -0.90 -15.94 8.45
C VAL A 228 -0.84 -17.30 7.78
N GLU A 229 -1.02 -18.39 8.53
CA GLU A 229 -1.09 -19.76 8.01
C GLU A 229 -2.45 -20.02 7.34
N GLU A 230 -3.57 -19.60 7.94
CA GLU A 230 -4.91 -19.64 7.33
C GLU A 230 -4.98 -18.74 6.08
N LYS A 231 -4.34 -17.57 6.10
CA LYS A 231 -4.28 -16.67 4.95
C LYS A 231 -3.24 -17.09 3.91
N ALA A 232 -2.25 -17.90 4.27
CA ALA A 232 -1.33 -18.54 3.35
C ALA A 232 -1.95 -19.80 2.73
N GLU A 233 -2.78 -20.54 3.45
CA GLU A 233 -3.60 -21.63 2.91
C GLU A 233 -4.72 -21.09 2.03
N GLU A 234 -5.43 -20.03 2.43
CA GLU A 234 -6.44 -19.35 1.60
C GLU A 234 -5.81 -18.76 0.33
N LYS A 235 -4.62 -18.15 0.44
CA LYS A 235 -3.89 -17.63 -0.72
C LYS A 235 -3.25 -18.73 -1.57
N ALA A 236 -2.89 -19.88 -1.00
CA ALA A 236 -2.43 -21.05 -1.74
C ALA A 236 -3.58 -21.84 -2.36
N GLU A 237 -4.80 -21.75 -1.80
CA GLU A 237 -6.02 -22.31 -2.37
C GLU A 237 -6.56 -21.38 -3.46
N GLU A 238 -6.46 -20.06 -3.29
CA GLU A 238 -6.75 -19.03 -4.30
C GLU A 238 -5.70 -19.04 -5.43
N GLU A 239 -4.39 -19.23 -5.15
CA GLU A 239 -3.39 -19.48 -6.19
C GLU A 239 -3.57 -20.84 -6.85
N LYS A 240 -4.05 -21.88 -6.15
CA LYS A 240 -4.40 -23.16 -6.78
C LYS A 240 -5.68 -23.06 -7.59
N GLU A 241 -6.62 -22.21 -7.21
CA GLU A 241 -7.86 -21.96 -7.95
C GLU A 241 -7.60 -21.05 -9.15
N GLU A 242 -6.73 -20.05 -9.04
CA GLU A 242 -6.20 -19.24 -10.16
C GLU A 242 -5.32 -20.07 -11.08
N VAL A 243 -4.43 -20.93 -10.56
CA VAL A 243 -3.64 -21.85 -11.41
C VAL A 243 -4.54 -22.90 -12.05
N LYS A 244 -5.65 -23.31 -11.43
CA LYS A 244 -6.62 -24.24 -12.01
C LYS A 244 -7.60 -23.54 -12.97
N GLU A 245 -7.88 -22.25 -12.79
CA GLU A 245 -8.57 -21.41 -13.77
C GLU A 245 -7.65 -21.04 -14.94
N GLU A 246 -6.35 -20.83 -14.72
CA GLU A 246 -5.34 -20.62 -15.75
C GLU A 246 -4.96 -21.91 -16.47
N GLU A 247 -4.98 -23.06 -15.80
CA GLU A 247 -4.78 -24.39 -16.41
C GLU A 247 -6.05 -24.82 -17.16
N LYS A 248 -7.25 -24.45 -16.69
CA LYS A 248 -8.51 -24.66 -17.42
C LYS A 248 -8.73 -23.66 -18.56
N ALA A 249 -8.25 -22.43 -18.42
CA ALA A 249 -8.17 -21.46 -19.52
C ALA A 249 -7.03 -21.83 -20.48
N GLY A 250 -5.96 -22.46 -19.99
CA GLY A 250 -4.89 -23.05 -20.76
C GLY A 250 -5.38 -24.25 -21.57
N GLU A 251 -6.17 -25.15 -20.97
CA GLU A 251 -6.81 -26.30 -21.61
C GLU A 251 -7.91 -25.85 -22.58
N GLU A 252 -8.69 -24.80 -22.29
CA GLU A 252 -9.64 -24.17 -23.23
C GLU A 252 -8.94 -23.40 -24.37
N VAL A 253 -7.70 -22.94 -24.18
CA VAL A 253 -6.86 -22.29 -25.20
C VAL A 253 -6.10 -23.35 -26.02
N GLU A 254 -5.69 -24.47 -25.44
CA GLU A 254 -5.08 -25.61 -26.13
C GLU A 254 -6.12 -26.39 -26.94
N GLU A 255 -7.35 -26.57 -26.43
CA GLU A 255 -8.49 -27.11 -27.17
C GLU A 255 -8.90 -26.18 -28.33
N LYS A 256 -8.85 -24.84 -28.13
CA LYS A 256 -9.02 -23.86 -29.22
C LYS A 256 -7.86 -23.84 -30.22
N ALA A 257 -6.63 -24.06 -29.76
CA ALA A 257 -5.44 -24.05 -30.60
C ALA A 257 -5.24 -25.38 -31.34
N GLU A 258 -5.85 -26.48 -30.89
CA GLU A 258 -6.01 -27.72 -31.68
C GLU A 258 -7.23 -27.68 -32.61
N GLU A 259 -8.29 -26.93 -32.27
CA GLU A 259 -9.47 -26.75 -33.14
C GLU A 259 -9.25 -25.73 -34.28
N GLU A 260 -8.41 -24.70 -34.08
CA GLU A 260 -8.04 -23.71 -35.11
C GLU A 260 -7.32 -24.30 -36.36
N PRO A 261 -6.32 -25.19 -36.26
CA PRO A 261 -5.70 -25.79 -37.45
C PRO A 261 -6.62 -26.79 -38.18
N VAL A 262 -7.56 -27.42 -37.47
CA VAL A 262 -8.57 -28.32 -38.09
C VAL A 262 -9.67 -27.53 -38.79
N ALA A 263 -10.06 -26.36 -38.27
CA ALA A 263 -11.01 -25.46 -38.89
C ALA A 263 -10.42 -24.71 -40.10
N GLU A 264 -9.10 -24.46 -40.11
CA GLU A 264 -8.38 -23.87 -41.24
C GLU A 264 -8.16 -24.91 -42.37
N GLU A 265 -7.77 -26.15 -42.05
CA GLU A 265 -7.70 -27.25 -43.04
C GLU A 265 -9.07 -27.58 -43.65
N GLN A 266 -10.15 -27.58 -42.86
CA GLN A 266 -11.50 -27.85 -43.38
C GLN A 266 -12.08 -26.69 -44.22
N LYS A 267 -11.65 -25.44 -43.96
CA LYS A 267 -11.97 -24.30 -44.81
C LYS A 267 -11.19 -24.33 -46.12
N GLU A 268 -9.91 -24.66 -46.07
CA GLU A 268 -9.07 -24.79 -47.27
C GLU A 268 -9.52 -25.97 -48.15
N GLU A 269 -9.94 -27.09 -47.54
CA GLU A 269 -10.52 -28.23 -48.27
C GLU A 269 -11.94 -27.93 -48.81
N GLN A 270 -12.74 -27.09 -48.12
CA GLN A 270 -14.03 -26.62 -48.66
C GLN A 270 -13.85 -25.60 -49.79
N GLU A 271 -12.88 -24.68 -49.69
CA GLU A 271 -12.55 -23.72 -50.76
C GLU A 271 -12.04 -24.45 -52.00
N GLN A 272 -11.11 -25.41 -51.84
CA GLN A 272 -10.64 -26.24 -52.95
C GLN A 272 -11.76 -27.11 -53.56
N ARG A 273 -12.70 -27.62 -52.76
CA ARG A 273 -13.88 -28.35 -53.28
C ARG A 273 -14.91 -27.44 -53.95
N THR A 274 -15.02 -26.17 -53.57
CA THR A 274 -15.87 -25.20 -54.27
C THR A 274 -15.24 -24.73 -55.58
N GLU A 275 -13.92 -24.52 -55.61
CA GLU A 275 -13.18 -24.21 -56.84
C GLU A 275 -13.22 -25.39 -57.83
N GLU A 276 -13.02 -26.64 -57.37
CA GLU A 276 -13.11 -27.82 -58.25
C GLU A 276 -14.55 -28.10 -58.75
N LYS A 277 -15.57 -27.59 -58.04
CA LYS A 277 -16.99 -27.71 -58.41
C LYS A 277 -17.45 -26.59 -59.35
N GLU A 278 -16.78 -25.43 -59.35
CA GLU A 278 -16.96 -24.35 -60.32
C GLU A 278 -16.15 -24.58 -61.62
N GLU A 279 -15.01 -25.25 -61.56
CA GLU A 279 -14.18 -25.56 -62.74
C GLU A 279 -14.74 -26.74 -63.58
N LYS A 280 -15.44 -27.69 -62.94
CA LYS A 280 -16.08 -28.84 -63.60
C LYS A 280 -17.16 -28.48 -64.66
N PRO A 281 -18.08 -27.52 -64.44
CA PRO A 281 -19.01 -27.09 -65.48
C PRO A 281 -18.33 -26.33 -66.62
N GLU A 282 -17.27 -25.55 -66.35
CA GLU A 282 -16.51 -24.80 -67.36
C GLU A 282 -15.72 -25.74 -68.30
N ALA A 283 -15.06 -26.77 -67.75
CA ALA A 283 -14.36 -27.78 -68.55
C ALA A 283 -15.30 -28.67 -69.38
N ALA A 284 -16.54 -28.89 -68.92
CA ALA A 284 -17.57 -29.62 -69.67
C ALA A 284 -18.16 -28.79 -70.83
N GLU A 285 -18.25 -27.47 -70.67
CA GLU A 285 -18.69 -26.54 -71.70
C GLU A 285 -17.61 -26.37 -72.80
N ALA A 286 -16.33 -26.25 -72.41
CA ALA A 286 -15.20 -26.20 -73.34
C ALA A 286 -15.08 -27.48 -74.20
N LYS A 287 -15.26 -28.67 -73.61
CA LYS A 287 -15.25 -29.95 -74.34
C LYS A 287 -16.46 -30.12 -75.29
N LYS A 288 -17.61 -29.52 -74.96
CA LYS A 288 -18.77 -29.47 -75.87
C LYS A 288 -18.51 -28.52 -77.04
N GLU A 289 -17.88 -27.37 -76.80
CA GLU A 289 -17.53 -26.41 -77.83
C GLU A 289 -16.47 -26.97 -78.80
N GLU A 290 -15.46 -27.68 -78.29
CA GLU A 290 -14.41 -28.32 -79.08
C GLU A 290 -14.97 -29.47 -79.96
N LYS A 291 -15.82 -30.35 -79.41
CA LYS A 291 -16.53 -31.37 -80.20
C LYS A 291 -17.45 -30.76 -81.26
N SER A 292 -18.06 -29.61 -80.99
CA SER A 292 -18.88 -28.90 -81.98
C SER A 292 -18.02 -28.31 -83.12
N LYS A 293 -16.82 -27.78 -82.80
CA LYS A 293 -15.86 -27.26 -83.79
C LYS A 293 -15.29 -28.40 -84.64
N GLU A 294 -14.98 -29.55 -84.04
CA GLU A 294 -14.48 -30.73 -84.76
C GLU A 294 -15.57 -31.34 -85.68
N ALA A 295 -16.82 -31.41 -85.23
CA ALA A 295 -17.94 -31.84 -86.06
C ALA A 295 -18.20 -30.88 -87.23
N ARG A 296 -18.07 -29.57 -87.01
CA ARG A 296 -18.19 -28.55 -88.06
C ARG A 296 -17.05 -28.63 -89.08
N ALA A 297 -15.83 -28.93 -88.62
CA ALA A 297 -14.68 -29.16 -89.49
C ALA A 297 -14.82 -30.44 -90.33
N LYS A 298 -15.31 -31.54 -89.73
CA LYS A 298 -15.60 -32.81 -90.45
C LYS A 298 -16.71 -32.64 -91.49
N LYS A 299 -17.76 -31.85 -91.19
CA LYS A 299 -18.82 -31.52 -92.15
C LYS A 299 -18.28 -30.69 -93.31
N LYS A 300 -17.44 -29.68 -93.03
CA LYS A 300 -16.79 -28.86 -94.06
C LYS A 300 -15.81 -29.67 -94.91
N GLY A 301 -15.07 -30.61 -94.31
CA GLY A 301 -14.19 -31.53 -95.03
C GLY A 301 -14.95 -32.52 -95.92
N LYS A 302 -16.13 -32.98 -95.48
CA LYS A 302 -17.01 -33.82 -96.28
C LYS A 302 -17.63 -33.05 -97.45
N GLU A 303 -18.08 -31.82 -97.24
CA GLU A 303 -18.57 -30.93 -98.32
C GLU A 303 -17.47 -30.61 -99.35
N ILE A 304 -16.22 -30.43 -98.93
CA ILE A 304 -15.08 -30.25 -99.84
C ILE A 304 -14.77 -31.53 -100.64
N LYS A 305 -14.90 -32.71 -100.02
CA LYS A 305 -14.67 -34.00 -100.69
C LYS A 305 -15.80 -34.35 -101.66
N ASP A 306 -17.06 -34.11 -101.29
CA ASP A 306 -18.24 -34.27 -102.15
C ASP A 306 -18.22 -33.26 -103.33
N ALA A 307 -17.61 -32.08 -103.16
CA ALA A 307 -17.36 -31.13 -104.26
C ALA A 307 -16.20 -31.54 -105.18
N SER A 308 -15.29 -32.42 -104.73
CA SER A 308 -14.16 -32.92 -105.53
C SER A 308 -14.45 -34.24 -106.27
N GLU A 309 -15.41 -35.04 -105.80
CA GLU A 309 -15.89 -36.27 -106.47
C GLU A 309 -17.18 -36.03 -107.28
N GLY A 310 -17.62 -34.77 -107.38
CA GLY A 310 -18.75 -34.34 -108.18
C GLY A 310 -18.35 -33.85 -109.58
N LYS A 311 -18.26 -34.81 -110.52
CA LYS A 311 -18.66 -34.68 -111.94
C LYS A 311 -17.61 -34.15 -112.94
N GLU A 312 -16.77 -35.05 -113.43
CA GLU A 312 -16.39 -35.04 -114.85
C GLU A 312 -17.64 -35.27 -115.71
N PRO A 313 -17.89 -34.46 -116.77
CA PRO A 313 -19.03 -34.67 -117.65
C PRO A 313 -18.73 -35.75 -118.71
N GLU A 314 -19.56 -36.80 -118.75
CA GLU A 314 -19.72 -37.62 -119.95
C GLU A 314 -20.26 -36.75 -121.10
N GLU A 315 -19.42 -36.46 -122.10
CA GLU A 315 -19.87 -36.12 -123.46
C GLU A 315 -19.83 -37.37 -124.34
N LYS A 316 -20.99 -37.75 -124.87
CA LYS A 316 -21.14 -38.72 -125.96
C LYS A 316 -21.17 -37.98 -127.31
N LYS A 317 -20.11 -38.14 -128.13
CA LYS A 317 -20.11 -38.49 -129.57
C LYS A 317 -18.77 -38.19 -130.22
#